data_AF-A0A4R6Y5X7-F1
#
_entry.id   AF-A0A4R6Y5X7-F1
#
_cell.length_a   1.000
_cell.length_b   1.000
_cell.length_c   1.000
_cell.angle_alpha   90.00
_cell.angle_beta   90.00
_cell.angle_gamma   90.00
#
_symmetry.space_group_name_H-M   'P 1'
#
loop_
_entity.id
_entity.type
_entity.pdbx_description
1 polymer ?
#
loop_
_entity_poly.entity_id
_entity_poly.type
_entity_poly.pdbx_seq_one_letter_code
_entity_poly.pdbx_strand_id
1 'polypeptide(L)'
;MSQSQQIKDATSAKWGIWLPTLILVAAFLAYFFVPRTASEYLKPAILGAGFVAAVAVFFVSPTGKSFIGFSSESYREARKVVWPTRKEVLQMTGVVFAFVGVMSLFMWGVDKVLEFVLYDLILRWK
;
A
#
# COMPACT_ATOMS: atom_id res chain seq x y z
N MET A 1 -33.56 -11.74 3.97
CA MET A 1 -33.35 -10.49 3.22
C MET A 1 -33.83 -10.72 1.79
N SER A 2 -34.86 -9.99 1.34
CA SER A 2 -35.46 -10.22 0.01
C SER A 2 -34.49 -9.80 -1.10
N GLN A 3 -34.40 -10.55 -2.20
CA GLN A 3 -33.49 -10.28 -3.32
C GLN A 3 -33.59 -8.82 -3.85
N SER A 4 -34.76 -8.20 -3.69
CA SER A 4 -35.01 -6.81 -4.05
C SER A 4 -34.24 -5.78 -3.20
N GLN A 5 -33.84 -6.12 -1.97
CA GLN A 5 -33.03 -5.26 -1.11
C GLN A 5 -31.54 -5.35 -1.49
N GLN A 6 -31.02 -6.55 -1.76
CA GLN A 6 -29.62 -6.72 -2.19
C GLN A 6 -29.28 -5.97 -3.49
N ILE A 7 -30.21 -5.92 -4.46
CA ILE A 7 -29.98 -5.21 -5.73
C ILE A 7 -29.91 -3.69 -5.53
N LYS A 8 -30.72 -3.15 -4.60
CA LYS A 8 -30.72 -1.71 -4.28
C LYS A 8 -29.44 -1.30 -3.54
N ASP A 9 -28.98 -2.15 -2.62
CA ASP A 9 -27.76 -1.91 -1.86
C ASP A 9 -26.52 -2.02 -2.77
N ALA A 10 -26.48 -3.01 -3.66
CA ALA A 10 -25.41 -3.15 -4.65
C ALA A 10 -25.37 -1.98 -5.65
N THR A 11 -26.53 -1.51 -6.11
CA THR A 11 -26.60 -0.38 -7.06
C THR A 11 -26.12 0.91 -6.40
N SER A 12 -26.62 1.23 -5.20
CA SER A 12 -26.24 2.44 -4.46
C SER A 12 -24.75 2.43 -4.06
N ALA A 13 -24.18 1.26 -3.75
CA ALA A 13 -22.76 1.11 -3.47
C ALA A 13 -21.87 1.41 -4.68
N LYS A 14 -22.29 1.00 -5.90
CA LYS A 14 -21.57 1.32 -7.14
C LYS A 14 -21.46 2.84 -7.33
N TRP A 15 -22.59 3.56 -7.23
CA TRP A 15 -22.60 5.01 -7.40
C TRP A 15 -21.74 5.76 -6.37
N GLY A 16 -21.64 5.23 -5.14
CA GLY A 16 -20.76 5.77 -4.10
C GLY A 16 -19.25 5.70 -4.42
N ILE A 17 -18.83 4.82 -5.33
CA ILE A 17 -17.42 4.66 -5.73
C ILE A 17 -17.15 5.40 -7.05
N TRP A 18 -18.06 5.27 -8.02
CA TRP A 18 -17.88 5.88 -9.34
C TRP A 18 -17.88 7.42 -9.28
N LEU A 19 -18.71 8.01 -8.42
CA LEU A 19 -18.85 9.47 -8.34
C LEU A 19 -17.57 10.16 -7.79
N PRO A 20 -16.98 9.76 -6.64
CA PRO A 20 -15.69 10.29 -6.19
C PRO A 20 -14.56 10.04 -7.18
N THR A 21 -14.53 8.86 -7.81
CA THR A 21 -13.49 8.51 -8.79
C THR A 21 -13.55 9.45 -10.00
N LEU A 22 -14.75 9.75 -10.50
CA LEU A 22 -14.95 10.70 -11.60
C LEU A 22 -14.48 12.11 -11.21
N ILE A 23 -14.73 12.54 -9.97
CA ILE A 23 -14.26 13.84 -9.45
C ILE A 23 -12.72 13.87 -9.40
N LEU A 24 -12.06 12.78 -8.97
CA LEU A 24 -10.59 12.70 -8.97
C LEU A 24 -10.02 12.74 -10.39
N VAL A 25 -10.61 12.00 -11.33
CA VAL A 25 -10.17 12.03 -12.73
C VAL A 25 -10.39 13.41 -13.33
N ALA A 26 -11.52 14.06 -13.06
CA ALA A 26 -11.78 15.43 -13.51
C ALA A 26 -10.78 16.44 -12.92
N ALA A 27 -10.44 16.32 -11.63
CA ALA A 27 -9.43 17.16 -10.98
C ALA A 27 -8.02 16.93 -11.56
N PHE A 28 -7.67 15.68 -11.88
CA PHE A 28 -6.41 15.32 -12.51
C PHE A 28 -6.31 15.83 -13.95
N LEU A 29 -7.38 15.72 -14.73
CA LEU A 29 -7.45 16.30 -16.07
C LEU A 29 -7.39 17.82 -16.01
N ALA A 30 -8.13 18.45 -15.08
CA ALA A 30 -8.07 19.90 -14.88
C ALA A 30 -6.64 20.38 -14.59
N TYR A 31 -5.86 19.63 -13.80
CA TYR A 31 -4.44 19.92 -13.57
C TYR A 31 -3.61 19.93 -14.87
N PHE A 32 -3.87 18.99 -15.78
CA PHE A 32 -3.13 18.89 -17.05
C PHE A 32 -3.48 20.00 -18.05
N PHE A 33 -4.75 20.43 -18.09
CA PHE A 33 -5.22 21.49 -19.00
C PHE A 33 -4.81 22.91 -18.57
N VAL A 34 -4.34 23.13 -17.33
CA VAL A 34 -3.94 24.47 -16.86
C VAL A 34 -2.65 24.94 -17.58
N PRO A 35 -2.69 26.09 -18.30
CA PRO A 35 -1.55 26.62 -19.03
C PRO A 35 -0.32 26.82 -18.13
N ARG A 36 0.89 26.62 -18.67
CA ARG A 36 2.15 26.85 -17.93
C ARG A 36 2.40 28.32 -17.56
N THR A 37 1.60 29.25 -18.10
CA THR A 37 1.65 30.69 -17.81
C THR A 37 0.85 31.09 -16.56
N ALA A 38 0.09 30.18 -15.96
CA ALA A 38 -0.64 30.43 -14.74
C ALA A 38 0.29 30.49 -13.52
N SER A 39 -0.13 31.22 -12.49
CA SER A 39 0.53 31.30 -11.17
C SER A 39 0.93 29.91 -10.65
N GLU A 40 2.16 29.79 -10.13
CA GLU A 40 2.76 28.54 -9.67
C GLU A 40 1.90 27.82 -8.60
N TYR A 41 1.08 28.57 -7.86
CA TYR A 41 0.21 28.06 -6.80
C TYR A 41 -1.16 27.56 -7.28
N LEU A 42 -1.60 27.95 -8.48
CA LEU A 42 -2.95 27.64 -8.95
C LEU A 42 -3.12 26.15 -9.29
N LYS A 43 -2.07 25.53 -9.86
CA LYS A 43 -2.05 24.11 -10.24
C LYS A 43 -2.18 23.18 -9.03
N PRO A 44 -1.33 23.27 -7.98
CA PRO A 44 -1.49 22.44 -6.80
C PRO A 44 -2.78 22.75 -6.04
N ALA A 45 -3.27 23.99 -6.06
CA ALA A 45 -4.53 24.35 -5.39
C ALA A 45 -5.75 23.65 -6.01
N ILE A 46 -5.85 23.58 -7.35
CA ILE A 46 -6.95 22.90 -8.04
C ILE A 46 -6.93 21.39 -7.76
N LEU A 47 -5.74 20.78 -7.80
CA LEU A 47 -5.58 19.36 -7.52
C LEU A 47 -5.93 19.04 -6.05
N GLY A 48 -5.45 19.89 -5.12
CA GLY A 48 -5.76 19.77 -3.70
C GLY A 48 -7.26 19.93 -3.43
N ALA A 49 -7.91 20.94 -4.01
CA ALA A 49 -9.33 21.16 -3.86
C ALA A 49 -10.18 20.01 -4.43
N GLY A 50 -9.81 19.50 -5.61
CA GLY A 50 -10.48 18.34 -6.22
C GLY A 50 -10.30 17.05 -5.41
N PHE A 51 -9.11 16.85 -4.84
CA PHE A 51 -8.85 15.73 -3.94
C PHE A 51 -9.69 15.81 -2.67
N VAL A 52 -9.72 16.98 -2.01
CA VAL A 52 -10.54 17.21 -0.81
C VAL A 52 -12.03 16.99 -1.12
N ALA A 53 -12.52 17.49 -2.26
CA ALA A 53 -13.90 17.30 -2.69
C ALA A 53 -14.23 15.82 -2.91
N ALA A 54 -13.36 15.07 -3.60
CA ALA A 54 -13.57 13.64 -3.81
C ALA A 54 -13.58 12.84 -2.50
N VAL A 55 -12.66 13.15 -1.58
CA VAL A 55 -12.61 12.52 -0.26
C VAL A 55 -13.89 12.82 0.52
N ALA A 56 -14.36 14.06 0.53
CA ALA A 56 -15.60 14.45 1.20
C ALA A 56 -16.82 13.70 0.62
N VAL A 57 -16.94 13.62 -0.72
CA VAL A 57 -18.03 12.90 -1.38
C VAL A 57 -17.95 11.39 -1.09
N PHE A 58 -16.76 10.81 -1.06
CA PHE A 58 -16.56 9.40 -0.71
C PHE A 58 -17.04 9.11 0.71
N PHE A 59 -16.67 9.92 1.70
CA PHE A 59 -17.07 9.70 3.10
C PHE A 59 -18.58 9.90 3.36
N VAL A 60 -19.25 10.77 2.59
CA VAL A 60 -20.71 10.95 2.68
C VAL A 60 -21.48 9.81 2.00
N SER A 61 -20.85 9.12 1.04
CA SER A 61 -21.48 8.03 0.30
C SER A 61 -21.82 6.81 1.17
N PRO A 62 -22.81 5.98 0.76
CA PRO A 62 -23.15 4.74 1.47
C PRO A 62 -21.93 3.82 1.67
N THR A 63 -21.08 3.73 0.64
CA THR A 63 -19.84 2.95 0.68
C THR A 63 -18.84 3.51 1.69
N GLY A 64 -18.63 4.83 1.74
CA GLY A 64 -17.72 5.46 2.71
C GLY A 64 -18.16 5.27 4.17
N LYS A 65 -19.47 5.35 4.44
CA LYS A 65 -20.01 5.09 5.79
C LYS A 65 -19.80 3.63 6.21
N SER A 66 -20.00 2.68 5.29
CA SER A 66 -19.74 1.26 5.56
C SER A 66 -18.26 0.98 5.85
N PHE A 67 -17.35 1.68 5.16
CA PHE A 67 -15.91 1.58 5.39
C PHE A 67 -15.50 2.09 6.78
N ILE A 68 -16.08 3.21 7.24
CA ILE A 68 -15.83 3.71 8.60
C ILE A 68 -16.32 2.70 9.65
N GLY A 69 -17.52 2.13 9.46
CA GLY A 69 -18.05 1.08 10.33
C GLY A 69 -17.12 -0.13 10.40
N PHE A 70 -16.72 -0.64 9.25
CA PHE A 70 -15.78 -1.76 9.14
C PHE A 70 -14.41 -1.47 9.78
N SER A 71 -13.90 -0.24 9.64
CA SER A 71 -12.63 0.17 10.26
C SER A 71 -12.70 0.16 11.79
N SER A 72 -13.83 0.61 12.34
CA SER A 72 -14.08 0.58 13.80
C SER A 72 -14.17 -0.86 14.32
N GLU A 73 -14.87 -1.74 13.59
CA GLU A 73 -14.97 -3.16 13.91
C GLU A 73 -13.61 -3.87 13.83
N SER A 74 -12.84 -3.60 12.77
CA SER A 74 -11.48 -4.13 12.59
C SER A 74 -10.55 -3.70 13.72
N TYR A 75 -10.66 -2.44 14.18
CA TYR A 75 -9.87 -1.94 15.30
C TYR A 75 -10.28 -2.56 16.64
N ARG A 76 -11.58 -2.79 16.86
CA ARG A 76 -12.06 -3.54 18.03
C ARG A 76 -11.55 -4.97 18.04
N GLU A 77 -11.47 -5.63 16.88
CA GLU A 77 -10.94 -6.99 16.77
C GLU A 77 -9.41 -7.03 16.94
N ALA A 78 -8.70 -6.07 16.35
CA ALA A 78 -7.26 -5.92 16.52
C ALA A 78 -6.85 -5.70 17.97
N ARG A 79 -7.71 -5.05 18.79
CA ARG A 79 -7.51 -4.92 20.24
C ARG A 79 -7.68 -6.23 21.01
N LYS A 80 -8.39 -7.22 20.46
CA LYS A 80 -8.51 -8.55 21.06
C LYS A 80 -7.30 -9.43 20.75
N VAL A 81 -6.49 -9.06 19.75
CA VAL A 81 -5.23 -9.74 19.47
C VAL A 81 -4.28 -9.48 20.62
N VAL A 82 -4.06 -10.52 21.42
CA VAL A 82 -3.04 -10.50 22.47
C VAL A 82 -1.70 -10.48 21.76
N TRP A 83 -1.09 -9.29 21.69
CA TRP A 83 0.21 -9.14 21.07
C TRP A 83 1.25 -9.93 21.87
N PRO A 84 2.07 -10.75 21.19
CA PRO A 84 3.12 -11.53 21.83
C PRO A 84 4.05 -10.60 22.61
N THR A 85 4.62 -11.12 23.70
CA THR A 85 5.52 -10.31 24.53
C THR A 85 6.76 -9.89 23.73
N ARG A 86 7.39 -8.76 24.08
CA ARG A 86 8.61 -8.28 23.40
C ARG A 86 9.71 -9.36 23.33
N LYS A 87 9.75 -10.26 24.32
CA LYS A 87 10.70 -11.37 24.39
C LYS A 87 10.43 -12.42 23.31
N GLU A 88 9.17 -12.79 23.10
CA GLU A 88 8.76 -13.74 22.05
C GLU A 88 9.05 -13.17 20.65
N VAL A 89 8.71 -11.90 20.42
CA VAL A 89 8.99 -11.22 19.14
C VAL A 89 10.49 -11.21 18.86
N LEU A 90 11.31 -10.80 19.84
CA LEU A 90 12.77 -10.78 19.68
C LEU A 90 13.37 -12.17 19.50
N GLN A 91 12.80 -13.21 20.13
CA GLN A 91 13.25 -14.58 19.95
C GLN A 91 13.00 -15.05 18.51
N MET A 92 11.78 -14.87 17.99
CA MET A 92 11.45 -15.27 16.63
C MET A 92 12.27 -14.48 15.59
N THR A 93 12.37 -13.16 15.76
CA THR A 93 13.22 -12.33 14.89
C THR A 93 14.68 -12.74 14.99
N GLY A 94 15.21 -12.97 16.19
CA GLY A 94 16.58 -13.41 16.40
C GLY A 94 16.91 -14.73 15.68
N VAL A 95 15.98 -15.69 15.68
CA VAL A 95 16.13 -16.94 14.92
C VAL A 95 16.23 -16.66 13.41
N VAL A 96 15.39 -15.76 12.87
CA VAL A 96 15.46 -15.37 11.45
C VAL A 96 16.78 -14.67 11.12
N PHE A 97 17.26 -13.76 11.98
CA PHE A 97 18.55 -13.10 11.78
C PHE A 97 19.72 -14.09 11.82
N ALA A 98 19.70 -15.06 12.74
CA ALA A 98 20.70 -16.11 12.79
C ALA A 98 20.67 -16.95 11.50
N PHE A 99 19.48 -17.33 11.02
CA PHE A 99 19.33 -18.07 9.78
C PHE A 99 19.87 -17.31 8.56
N VAL A 100 19.47 -16.05 8.39
CA VAL A 100 19.97 -15.21 7.29
C VAL A 100 21.48 -14.98 7.40
N GLY A 101 22.02 -14.83 8.62
CA GLY A 101 23.45 -14.73 8.87
C GLY A 101 24.23 -15.98 8.42
N VAL A 102 23.71 -17.17 8.70
CA VAL A 102 24.31 -18.44 8.24
C VAL A 102 24.25 -18.55 6.71
N MET A 103 23.11 -18.21 6.10
CA MET A 103 22.97 -18.23 4.64
C MET A 103 23.89 -17.22 3.95
N SER A 104 24.04 -16.03 4.53
CA SER A 104 24.97 -15.00 4.06
C SER A 104 26.42 -15.49 4.14
N LEU A 105 26.81 -16.11 5.26
CA LEU A 105 28.15 -16.69 5.42
C LEU A 105 28.40 -17.85 4.46
N PHE A 106 27.38 -18.68 4.20
CA PHE A 106 27.45 -19.76 3.22
C PHE A 106 27.64 -19.22 1.80
N MET A 107 26.83 -18.24 1.36
CA MET A 107 27.04 -17.61 0.05
C MET A 107 28.43 -16.99 -0.05
N TRP A 108 28.87 -16.24 0.97
CA TRP A 108 30.22 -15.67 1.00
C TRP A 108 31.31 -16.73 0.84
N GLY A 109 31.15 -17.90 1.47
CA GLY A 109 32.05 -19.03 1.29
C GLY A 109 32.05 -19.57 -0.13
N VAL A 110 30.88 -19.72 -0.76
CA VAL A 110 30.76 -20.14 -2.16
C VAL A 110 31.39 -19.11 -3.10
N ASP A 111 31.15 -17.82 -2.89
CA ASP A 111 31.76 -16.73 -3.66
C ASP A 111 33.30 -16.80 -3.57
N LYS A 112 33.85 -17.08 -2.37
CA LYS A 112 35.29 -17.26 -2.15
C LYS A 112 35.86 -18.50 -2.82
N VAL A 113 35.13 -19.62 -2.81
CA VAL A 113 35.52 -20.83 -3.54
C VAL A 113 35.50 -20.58 -5.04
N LEU A 114 34.47 -19.88 -5.54
CA LEU A 114 34.35 -19.54 -6.95
C LEU A 114 35.49 -18.60 -7.38
N GLU A 115 35.83 -17.62 -6.54
CA GLU A 115 36.98 -16.73 -6.70
C GLU A 115 38.30 -17.53 -6.78
N PHE A 116 38.52 -18.45 -5.83
CA PHE A 116 39.71 -19.30 -5.81
C PHE A 116 39.80 -20.20 -7.06
N VAL A 117 38.72 -20.88 -7.43
CA VAL A 117 38.69 -21.75 -8.61
C VAL A 117 38.93 -20.93 -9.88
N LEU A 118 38.31 -19.76 -10.00
CA LEU A 118 38.48 -18.90 -11.17
C LEU A 118 39.92 -18.38 -11.27
N TYR A 119 40.50 -17.86 -10.18
CA TYR A 119 41.87 -17.35 -10.24
C TYR A 119 42.93 -18.45 -10.37
N ASP A 120 42.81 -19.54 -9.61
CA ASP A 120 43.82 -20.60 -9.60
C ASP A 120 43.76 -21.50 -10.86
N LEU A 121 42.59 -21.67 -11.48
CA LEU A 121 42.44 -22.49 -12.68
C LEU A 121 42.59 -21.68 -13.98
N ILE A 122 41.98 -20.49 -14.06
CA ILE A 122 42.00 -19.67 -15.27
C ILE A 122 43.28 -18.81 -15.36
N LEU A 123 43.75 -18.24 -14.24
CA LEU A 123 44.85 -17.29 -14.25
C LEU A 123 46.22 -17.95 -14.08
N ARG A 124 46.29 -19.12 -13.41
CA ARG A 124 47.53 -19.91 -13.29
C ARG A 124 47.87 -20.69 -14.56
N TRP A 125 46.96 -20.76 -15.52
CA TRP A 125 47.17 -21.42 -16.82
C TRP A 125 47.50 -20.45 -17.96
N LYS A 126 48.14 -19.33 -17.61
CA LYS A 126 48.88 -18.50 -18.56
C LYS A 126 50.23 -18.09 -18.00
#